data_AF-A0A3P6QMG6-F1
#
_entry.id   AF-A0A3P6QMG6-F1
#
_cell.length_a   1.000
_cell.length_b   1.000
_cell.length_c   1.000
_cell.angle_alpha   90.00
_cell.angle_beta   90.00
_cell.angle_gamma   90.00
#
_symmetry.space_group_name_H-M   'P 1'
#
loop_
_entity.id
_entity.type
_entity.pdbx_description
1 polymer ?
#
loop_
_entity_poly.entity_id
_entity_poly.type
_entity_poly.pdbx_seq_one_letter_code
_entity_poly.pdbx_strand_id
1 'polypeptide(L)'
;MHCAVSILINFEKAKDYRDWVVGIHGIRIEFQDNHHYRDAVYLPEVASEQGWDHVETLDNLMRKGGFRGHISEEMRLKVNVVRFQSDKVHMSYQEYVAYKANYGEPIMNEPSYGSRRGGLFHSCRP
;
A
#
# COMPACT_ATOMS: atom_id res chain seq x y z
N MET A 1 0.24 -10.30 13.19
CA MET A 1 0.21 -9.07 12.37
C MET A 1 1.45 -9.04 11.49
N HIS A 2 1.29 -8.63 10.24
CA HIS A 2 2.39 -8.42 9.29
C HIS A 2 2.29 -7.00 8.75
N CYS A 3 3.43 -6.35 8.57
CA CYS A 3 3.52 -5.05 7.92
C CYS A 3 4.34 -5.22 6.64
N ALA A 4 3.95 -4.51 5.58
CA ALA A 4 4.69 -4.47 4.32
C ALA A 4 4.97 -3.02 3.94
N VAL A 5 6.16 -2.79 3.40
CA VAL A 5 6.61 -1.49 2.87
C VAL A 5 6.98 -1.71 1.41
N SER A 6 6.45 -0.87 0.53
CA SER A 6 6.79 -0.87 -0.89
C SER A 6 7.52 0.43 -1.23
N ILE A 7 8.74 0.31 -1.76
CA ILE A 7 9.52 1.44 -2.27
C ILE A 7 9.23 1.55 -3.76
N LEU A 8 8.73 2.71 -4.19
CA LEU A 8 8.38 2.96 -5.59
C LEU A 8 9.57 3.59 -6.32
N ILE A 9 9.92 3.03 -7.47
CA ILE A 9 11.10 3.41 -8.27
C ILE A 9 10.77 3.46 -9.76
N ASN A 10 11.66 4.05 -10.56
CA ASN A 10 11.59 4.06 -12.03
C ASN A 10 10.27 4.65 -12.58
N PHE A 11 9.91 5.84 -12.13
CA PHE A 11 8.71 6.54 -12.62
C PHE A 11 8.91 7.04 -14.05
N GLU A 12 8.02 6.63 -14.95
CA GLU A 12 8.05 6.98 -16.37
C GLU A 12 6.65 7.36 -16.85
N LYS A 13 6.55 8.40 -17.67
CA LYS A 13 5.30 8.73 -18.35
C LYS A 13 5.03 7.71 -19.45
N ALA A 14 3.86 7.08 -19.43
CA ALA A 14 3.42 6.15 -20.46
C ALA A 14 2.91 6.91 -21.70
N LYS A 15 3.06 6.30 -22.88
CA LYS A 15 2.57 6.86 -24.15
C LYS A 15 1.05 6.86 -24.24
N ASP A 16 0.45 5.76 -23.80
CA ASP A 16 -0.99 5.58 -23.70
C ASP A 16 -1.30 4.72 -22.47
N TYR A 17 -2.59 4.50 -22.20
CA TYR A 17 -3.01 3.76 -21.01
C TYR A 17 -2.68 2.26 -21.02
N ARG A 18 -2.23 1.71 -22.16
CA ARG A 18 -1.80 0.32 -22.32
C ARG A 18 -0.28 0.16 -22.30
N ASP A 19 0.50 1.26 -22.30
CA ASP A 19 1.97 1.27 -22.30
C ASP A 19 2.57 0.97 -20.91
N TRP A 20 2.22 -0.20 -20.36
CA TRP A 20 2.78 -0.79 -19.14
C TRP A 20 2.53 -2.31 -19.16
N VAL A 21 3.10 -3.04 -18.20
CA VAL A 21 3.06 -4.51 -18.18
C VAL A 21 2.43 -4.96 -16.87
N VAL A 22 1.34 -5.71 -16.97
CA VAL A 22 0.60 -6.25 -15.83
C VAL A 22 1.51 -7.17 -15.01
N GLY A 23 1.50 -7.00 -13.69
CA GLY A 23 2.33 -7.75 -12.75
C GLY A 23 3.78 -7.27 -12.64
N ILE A 24 4.22 -6.34 -13.49
CA ILE A 24 5.56 -5.72 -13.41
C ILE A 24 5.45 -4.25 -12.99
N HIS A 25 4.54 -3.52 -13.60
CA HIS A 25 4.39 -2.09 -13.40
C HIS A 25 3.16 -1.77 -12.55
N GLY A 26 3.36 -0.88 -11.57
CA GLY A 26 2.30 -0.12 -10.95
C GLY A 26 1.98 1.09 -11.81
N ILE A 27 0.77 1.62 -11.65
CA ILE A 27 0.32 2.78 -12.42
C ILE A 27 -0.27 3.84 -11.50
N ARG A 28 0.10 5.09 -11.77
CA ARG A 28 -0.55 6.29 -11.27
C ARG A 28 -1.25 6.96 -12.45
N ILE A 29 -2.52 7.28 -12.26
CA ILE A 29 -3.32 7.97 -13.26
C ILE A 29 -3.68 9.36 -12.80
N GLU A 30 -3.77 10.28 -13.74
CA GLU A 30 -4.18 11.65 -13.52
C GLU A 30 -5.12 12.08 -14.64
N PHE A 31 -6.31 12.57 -14.28
CA PHE A 31 -7.29 13.04 -15.24
C PHE A 31 -8.18 14.14 -14.66
N GLN A 32 -8.83 14.89 -15.55
CA GLN A 32 -9.74 15.96 -15.17
C GLN A 32 -11.17 15.61 -15.58
N ASP A 33 -12.11 15.79 -14.66
CA ASP A 33 -13.54 15.51 -14.82
C ASP A 33 -14.34 16.72 -14.36
N ASN A 34 -15.01 17.43 -15.28
CA ASN A 34 -15.89 18.57 -14.98
C ASN A 34 -15.33 19.54 -13.92
N HIS A 35 -14.05 19.91 -14.09
CA HIS A 35 -13.26 20.81 -13.22
C HIS A 35 -12.66 20.18 -11.95
N HIS A 36 -12.91 18.90 -11.68
CA HIS A 36 -12.23 18.15 -10.64
C HIS A 36 -10.99 17.45 -11.21
N TYR A 37 -9.83 17.77 -10.64
CA TYR A 37 -8.63 16.96 -10.86
C TYR A 37 -8.70 15.72 -9.97
N ARG A 38 -8.38 14.56 -10.55
CA ARG A 38 -8.41 13.28 -9.86
C ARG A 38 -7.12 12.54 -10.14
N ASP A 39 -6.60 11.90 -9.10
CA ASP A 39 -5.49 10.98 -9.20
C ASP A 39 -5.79 9.68 -8.45
N ALA A 40 -5.20 8.58 -8.92
CA ALA A 40 -5.32 7.30 -8.25
C ALA A 40 -4.12 6.40 -8.58
N VAL A 41 -3.82 5.49 -7.66
CA VAL A 41 -2.67 4.57 -7.78
C VAL A 41 -3.08 3.12 -7.56
N TYR A 42 -2.55 2.24 -8.40
CA TYR A 42 -2.41 0.82 -8.14
C TYR A 42 -0.95 0.40 -8.15
N LEU A 43 -0.61 -0.48 -7.21
CA LEU A 43 0.71 -1.11 -7.15
C LEU A 43 0.82 -2.25 -8.18
N PRO A 44 2.05 -2.69 -8.54
CA PRO A 44 2.26 -3.70 -9.58
C PRO A 44 1.45 -4.98 -9.41
N GLU A 45 1.26 -5.43 -8.16
CA GLU A 45 0.57 -6.67 -7.85
C GLU A 45 -0.95 -6.61 -8.07
N VAL A 46 -1.57 -5.43 -7.97
CA VAL A 46 -3.03 -5.34 -7.85
C VAL A 46 -3.75 -5.84 -9.10
N ALA A 47 -3.31 -5.39 -10.29
CA ALA A 47 -3.93 -5.82 -11.54
C ALA A 47 -3.77 -7.33 -11.78
N SER A 48 -2.58 -7.86 -11.51
CA SER A 48 -2.29 -9.29 -11.69
C SER A 48 -3.05 -10.18 -10.70
N GLU A 49 -3.19 -9.76 -9.43
CA GLU A 49 -3.91 -10.53 -8.40
C GLU A 49 -5.42 -10.59 -8.69
N GLN A 50 -5.98 -9.53 -9.28
CA GLN A 50 -7.39 -9.50 -9.68
C GLN A 50 -7.63 -10.15 -11.04
N GLY A 51 -6.58 -10.45 -11.81
CA GLY A 51 -6.69 -10.96 -13.18
C GLY A 51 -7.21 -9.92 -14.18
N TRP A 52 -7.03 -8.62 -13.90
CA TRP A 52 -7.52 -7.54 -14.76
C TRP A 52 -6.57 -7.26 -15.92
N ASP A 53 -7.16 -6.95 -17.08
CA ASP A 53 -6.41 -6.39 -18.21
C ASP A 53 -6.18 -4.87 -18.05
N HIS A 54 -5.53 -4.23 -19.03
CA HIS A 54 -5.26 -2.79 -19.00
C HIS A 54 -6.52 -1.93 -18.93
N VAL A 55 -7.61 -2.34 -19.59
CA VAL A 55 -8.86 -1.60 -19.64
C VAL A 55 -9.58 -1.72 -18.31
N GLU A 56 -9.75 -2.95 -17.82
CA GLU A 56 -10.38 -3.22 -16.53
C GLU A 56 -9.60 -2.55 -15.38
N THR A 57 -8.27 -2.60 -15.41
CA THR A 57 -7.43 -1.94 -14.40
C THR A 57 -7.66 -0.43 -14.41
N LEU A 58 -7.63 0.21 -15.59
CA LEU A 58 -7.82 1.64 -15.70
C LEU A 58 -9.22 2.07 -15.26
N ASP A 59 -10.25 1.33 -15.66
CA ASP A 59 -11.64 1.61 -15.33
C ASP A 59 -11.86 1.51 -13.82
N ASN A 60 -11.41 0.42 -13.20
CA ASN A 60 -11.47 0.25 -11.74
C ASN A 60 -10.67 1.35 -11.01
N LEU A 61 -9.52 1.74 -11.55
CA LEU A 61 -8.69 2.79 -10.95
C LEU A 61 -9.34 4.17 -11.05
N MET A 62 -10.01 4.49 -12.16
CA MET A 62 -10.81 5.72 -12.29
C MET A 62 -12.00 5.74 -11.32
N ARG A 63 -12.68 4.60 -11.15
CA ARG A 63 -13.76 4.45 -10.15
C ARG A 63 -13.23 4.65 -8.74
N LYS A 64 -12.05 4.10 -8.41
CA LYS A 64 -11.35 4.30 -7.14
C LYS A 64 -10.97 5.77 -6.91
N GLY A 65 -10.57 6.49 -7.97
CA GLY A 65 -10.36 7.95 -7.97
C GLY A 65 -11.64 8.79 -7.86
N GLY A 66 -12.80 8.15 -7.69
CA GLY A 66 -14.08 8.81 -7.46
C GLY A 66 -14.83 9.23 -8.72
N PHE A 67 -14.39 8.80 -9.91
CA PHE A 67 -15.17 9.02 -11.14
C PHE A 67 -16.40 8.12 -11.16
N ARG A 68 -17.58 8.69 -11.45
CA ARG A 68 -18.85 7.95 -11.45
C ARG A 68 -19.54 7.90 -12.82
N GLY A 69 -19.04 8.63 -13.81
CA GLY A 69 -19.63 8.72 -15.14
C GLY A 69 -19.42 7.47 -16.00
N HIS A 70 -19.86 7.56 -17.25
CA HIS A 70 -19.56 6.56 -18.27
C HIS A 70 -18.10 6.72 -18.71
N ILE A 71 -17.36 5.61 -18.74
CA ILE A 71 -15.96 5.60 -19.18
C ILE A 71 -15.92 5.21 -20.65
N SER A 72 -15.58 6.16 -21.52
CA SER A 72 -15.41 5.92 -22.97
C SER A 72 -13.94 5.68 -23.33
N GLU A 73 -13.69 5.07 -24.49
CA GLU A 73 -12.31 4.88 -24.98
C GLU A 73 -11.56 6.21 -25.16
N GLU A 74 -12.26 7.25 -25.63
CA GLU A 74 -11.68 8.60 -25.75
C GLU A 74 -11.24 9.14 -24.38
N MET A 75 -12.02 8.87 -23.33
CA MET A 75 -11.64 9.26 -21.98
C MET A 75 -10.36 8.53 -21.55
N ARG A 76 -10.28 7.21 -21.77
CA ARG A 76 -9.09 6.40 -21.43
C ARG A 76 -7.83 6.92 -22.11
N LEU A 77 -7.93 7.28 -23.39
CA LEU A 77 -6.81 7.84 -24.16
C LEU A 77 -6.36 9.22 -23.67
N LYS A 78 -7.22 9.98 -22.98
CA LYS A 78 -6.88 11.29 -22.39
C LYS A 78 -6.31 11.18 -20.98
N VAL A 79 -6.39 10.01 -20.34
CA VAL A 79 -5.82 9.80 -19.00
C VAL A 79 -4.30 9.86 -19.10
N ASN A 80 -3.68 10.71 -18.28
CA ASN A 80 -2.22 10.68 -18.14
C ASN A 80 -1.86 9.49 -17.25
N VAL A 81 -1.03 8.60 -17.76
CA VAL A 81 -0.56 7.43 -17.01
C VAL A 81 0.94 7.57 -16.76
N VAL A 82 1.33 7.36 -15.51
CA VAL A 82 2.72 7.20 -15.09
C VAL A 82 2.89 5.77 -14.59
N ARG A 83 3.80 5.02 -15.21
CA ARG A 83 4.17 3.68 -14.75
C ARG A 83 5.36 3.75 -13.82
N PHE A 84 5.44 2.83 -12.88
CA PHE A 84 6.56 2.68 -11.96
C PHE A 84 6.73 1.22 -11.58
N GLN A 85 7.86 0.88 -10.97
CA GLN A 85 8.12 -0.42 -10.37
C GLN A 85 8.12 -0.27 -8.85
N SER A 86 7.91 -1.37 -8.12
CA SER A 86 8.05 -1.36 -6.67
C SER A 86 8.93 -2.51 -6.20
N ASP A 87 9.78 -2.22 -5.23
CA ASP A 87 10.44 -3.25 -4.42
C ASP A 87 9.69 -3.37 -3.08
N LYS A 88 9.22 -4.57 -2.76
CA LYS A 88 8.32 -4.82 -1.62
C LYS A 88 9.02 -5.68 -0.59
N VAL A 89 9.16 -5.14 0.61
CA VAL A 89 9.70 -5.84 1.77
C VAL A 89 8.58 -6.06 2.78
N HIS A 90 8.48 -7.29 3.30
CA HIS A 90 7.53 -7.63 4.34
C HIS A 90 8.29 -8.13 5.58
N MET A 91 7.74 -7.85 6.76
CA MET A 91 8.25 -8.36 8.01
C MET A 91 7.09 -8.66 8.96
N SER A 92 7.09 -9.85 9.54
CA SER A 92 6.20 -10.23 10.63
C SER A 92 6.64 -9.56 11.93
N TYR A 93 5.70 -9.41 12.87
CA TYR A 93 6.06 -8.95 14.20
C TYR A 93 7.10 -9.86 14.89
N GLN A 94 7.02 -11.17 14.67
CA GLN A 94 7.97 -12.13 15.25
C GLN A 94 9.38 -11.95 14.69
N GLU A 95 9.52 -11.74 13.39
CA GLU A 95 10.80 -11.44 12.74
C GLU A 95 11.37 -10.11 13.22
N TYR A 96 10.52 -9.09 13.41
CA TYR A 96 10.93 -7.81 13.98
C TYR A 96 11.44 -7.94 15.41
N VAL A 97 10.74 -8.70 16.25
CA VAL A 97 11.16 -9.01 17.64
C VAL A 97 12.51 -9.71 17.66
N ALA A 98 12.69 -10.72 16.80
CA ALA A 98 13.96 -11.43 16.67
C ALA A 98 15.09 -10.52 16.18
N TYR A 99 14.81 -9.65 15.19
CA TYR A 99 15.75 -8.63 14.73
C TYR A 99 16.18 -7.70 15.88
N LYS A 100 15.24 -7.06 16.58
CA LYS A 100 15.54 -6.17 17.72
C LYS A 100 16.39 -6.84 18.80
N ALA A 101 16.07 -8.10 19.14
CA ALA A 101 16.84 -8.87 20.11
C ALA A 101 18.30 -9.11 19.67
N ASN A 102 18.52 -9.40 18.38
CA ASN A 102 19.86 -9.63 17.83
C ASN A 102 20.73 -8.36 17.76
N TYR A 103 20.11 -7.17 17.72
CA TYR A 103 20.81 -5.88 17.66
C TYR A 103 20.81 -5.13 19.00
N GLY A 104 20.35 -5.75 20.09
CA GLY A 104 20.43 -5.21 21.46
C GLY A 104 19.49 -4.04 21.75
N GLU A 105 18.45 -3.84 20.95
CA GLU A 105 17.50 -2.74 21.14
C GLU A 105 16.27 -3.17 21.94
N PRO A 106 15.80 -2.35 22.90
CA PRO A 106 14.62 -2.67 23.69
C PRO A 106 13.37 -2.71 22.82
N ILE A 107 12.58 -3.77 23.00
CA ILE A 107 11.26 -3.90 22.39
C ILE A 107 10.30 -3.10 23.28
N MET A 108 9.60 -2.12 22.70
CA MET A 108 8.53 -1.41 23.41
C MET A 108 7.39 -2.41 23.63
N ASN A 109 7.38 -3.04 24.81
CA ASN A 109 6.23 -3.82 25.25
C ASN A 109 5.07 -2.86 25.51
N GLU A 110 3.88 -3.19 25.00
CA GLU A 110 2.64 -2.45 25.33
C GLU A 110 2.50 -2.28 26.86
N PRO A 111 1.90 -1.16 27.32
CA PRO A 111 1.73 -0.94 28.74
C PRO A 111 0.80 -2.01 29.29
N SER A 112 1.36 -2.83 30.19
CA SER A 112 0.61 -3.80 30.99
C SER A 112 -0.61 -3.13 31.60
N TYR A 113 -1.80 -3.37 31.05
CA TYR A 113 -3.04 -3.02 31.74
C TYR A 113 -3.16 -3.98 32.93
N GLY A 114 -2.58 -3.55 34.05
CA GLY A 114 -2.36 -4.35 35.24
C GLY A 114 -3.66 -4.95 35.76
N SER A 115 -3.78 -6.26 35.61
CA SER A 115 -4.75 -7.07 36.32
C SER A 115 -4.37 -7.13 37.79
N ARG A 116 -5.29 -6.70 38.66
CA ARG A 116 -5.18 -6.77 40.12
C ARG A 116 -4.93 -8.21 40.59
N ARG A 117 -3.89 -8.43 41.39
CA ARG A 117 -3.75 -9.42 42.49
C ARG A 117 -2.60 -8.87 43.36
N GLY A 118 -2.71 -8.60 44.66
CA GLY A 118 -3.41 -9.32 45.71
C GLY A 118 -2.36 -9.94 46.63
N GLY A 119 -1.97 -9.22 47.69
CA GLY A 119 -1.40 -9.73 48.95
C GLY A 119 0.04 -10.28 48.96
N LEU A 120 0.90 -9.71 49.81
CA LEU A 120 1.38 -10.35 51.05
C LEU A 120 2.38 -9.41 51.75
N PHE A 121 1.93 -8.89 52.89
CA PHE A 121 2.77 -8.25 53.91
C PHE A 121 3.78 -9.29 54.42
N HIS A 122 5.06 -8.93 54.50
CA HIS A 122 5.97 -9.52 55.48
C HIS A 122 6.86 -8.40 56.06
N SER A 123 6.60 -8.14 57.34
CA SER A 123 7.36 -7.30 58.26
C SER A 123 8.74 -7.90 58.55
N CYS A 124 9.77 -7.06 58.69
CA CYS A 124 10.87 -7.31 59.62
C CYS A 124 11.39 -5.97 60.17
N ARG A 125 11.11 -5.77 61.46
CA ARG A 125 11.90 -4.99 62.43
C ARG A 125 12.99 -5.93 62.99
N PRO A 126 14.05 -5.49 63.72
CA PRO A 126 14.02 -4.51 64.83
C PRO A 126 14.39 -3.08 64.45
#